data_AF-A0A7V9CNI8-F1
#
_entry.id   AF-A0A7V9CNI8-F1
#
_cell.length_a   1.000
_cell.length_b   1.000
_cell.length_c   1.000
_cell.angle_alpha   90.00
_cell.angle_beta   90.00
_cell.angle_gamma   90.00
#
_symmetry.space_group_name_H-M   'P 1'
#
loop_
_entity.id
_entity.type
_entity.pdbx_description
1 polymer ?
#
loop_
_entity_poly.entity_id
_entity_poly.type
_entity_poly.pdbx_seq_one_letter_code
_entity_poly.pdbx_strand_id
1 'polypeptide(L)'
;MFGTASSAIAEPIMAVTTTNALLRFDSLTPGATTTVALSGTGAEQIVGIDFRPATGQLYGLGSASNLYTINTTTGSASLVGTLGTPLSGTSFGADFNPVVDRFRVTSDADQNLRINPAAPGGGGTIVDGTLAYAAGDVNFGINPTIVGSAYENNFAGATSTTLYGIDSALNILVEQNPANAGTLLTEGLLGFDVPTMLGFDISGRSGIGYAAWATANGASNLYTINLNSGAAAFIGQIGTTSGQQVRGISVAPVPEPALMALLGLGLLTAVRRRRAGPRALLPTRAR
;
A
#
# COMPACT_ATOMS: atom_id res chain seq x y z
N MET A 1 32.63 -10.84 12.06
CA MET A 1 31.77 -11.39 11.00
C MET A 1 31.23 -10.19 10.24
N PHE A 2 31.79 -9.87 9.08
CA PHE A 2 31.41 -8.68 8.32
C PHE A 2 30.07 -8.95 7.65
N GLY A 3 28.99 -8.44 8.26
CA GLY A 3 27.67 -8.45 7.63
C GLY A 3 27.74 -7.63 6.35
N THR A 4 27.46 -8.27 5.22
CA THR A 4 27.22 -7.56 3.96
C THR A 4 26.00 -6.66 4.19
N ALA A 5 26.22 -5.35 4.28
CA ALA A 5 25.12 -4.39 4.26
C ALA A 5 24.34 -4.62 2.96
N SER A 6 23.14 -5.18 3.08
CA SER A 6 22.19 -5.20 1.97
C SER A 6 21.93 -3.74 1.61
N SER A 7 22.18 -3.37 0.35
CA SER A 7 21.90 -2.01 -0.10
C SER A 7 20.39 -1.78 0.04
N ALA A 8 19.99 -0.76 0.80
CA ALA A 8 18.59 -0.40 0.90
C ALA A 8 18.03 -0.16 -0.51
N ILE A 9 16.88 -0.77 -0.82
CA ILE A 9 16.24 -0.68 -2.13
C ILE A 9 15.13 0.36 -2.02
N ALA A 10 15.07 1.28 -2.98
CA ALA A 10 13.95 2.21 -3.10
C ALA A 10 12.68 1.45 -3.47
N GLU A 11 11.61 1.70 -2.71
CA GLU A 11 10.29 1.11 -2.92
C GLU A 11 9.32 2.22 -3.30
N PRO A 12 8.66 2.14 -4.47
CA PRO A 12 7.70 3.16 -4.87
C PRO A 12 6.47 3.08 -3.96
N ILE A 13 6.04 4.22 -3.42
CA ILE A 13 4.89 4.34 -2.53
C ILE A 13 3.90 5.31 -3.16
N MET A 14 2.64 4.92 -3.14
CA MET A 14 1.50 5.78 -3.43
C MET A 14 0.92 6.32 -2.13
N ALA A 15 0.41 7.54 -2.16
CA ALA A 15 -0.26 8.14 -1.02
C ALA A 15 -1.47 8.97 -1.45
N VAL A 16 -2.57 8.89 -0.70
CA VAL A 16 -3.72 9.79 -0.85
C VAL A 16 -3.69 10.89 0.20
N THR A 17 -4.15 12.08 -0.19
CA THR A 17 -4.12 13.28 0.65
C THR A 17 -5.50 13.80 1.01
N THR A 18 -5.56 14.67 2.01
CA THR A 18 -6.76 15.41 2.43
C THR A 18 -7.39 16.29 1.36
N THR A 19 -6.67 16.60 0.28
CA THR A 19 -7.16 17.39 -0.85
C THR A 19 -7.54 16.53 -2.06
N ASN A 20 -7.75 15.23 -1.84
CA ASN A 20 -8.06 14.24 -2.88
C ASN A 20 -7.03 14.21 -4.03
N ALA A 21 -5.75 14.23 -3.70
CA ALA A 21 -4.67 14.01 -4.66
C ALA A 21 -3.94 12.70 -4.38
N LEU A 22 -3.44 12.06 -5.45
CA LEU A 22 -2.57 10.90 -5.41
C LEU A 22 -1.12 11.36 -5.58
N LEU A 23 -0.29 11.06 -4.59
CA LEU A 23 1.13 11.28 -4.59
C LEU A 23 1.85 9.98 -4.90
N ARG A 24 3.01 10.12 -5.54
CA ARG A 24 3.99 9.05 -5.72
C ARG A 24 5.36 9.55 -5.29
N PHE A 25 6.06 8.73 -4.52
CA PHE A 25 7.44 8.95 -4.10
C PHE A 25 8.14 7.61 -3.87
N ASP A 26 9.45 7.65 -3.62
CA ASP A 26 10.23 6.46 -3.26
C ASP A 26 10.57 6.47 -1.78
N SER A 27 10.59 5.28 -1.15
CA SER A 27 10.85 5.11 0.28
C SER A 27 12.19 5.69 0.75
N LEU A 28 13.20 5.80 -0.13
CA LEU A 28 14.50 6.40 0.20
C LEU A 28 14.56 7.91 -0.02
N THR A 29 13.61 8.47 -0.78
CA THR A 29 13.57 9.90 -1.13
C THR A 29 12.13 10.45 -1.02
N PRO A 30 11.49 10.38 0.16
CA PRO A 30 10.08 10.76 0.32
C PRO A 30 9.79 12.23 0.00
N GLY A 31 10.81 13.10 0.06
CA GLY A 31 10.68 14.52 -0.29
C GLY A 31 10.51 14.78 -1.80
N ALA A 32 10.83 13.81 -2.66
CA ALA A 32 10.70 13.93 -4.11
C ALA A 32 9.38 13.29 -4.57
N THR A 33 8.31 14.10 -4.65
CA THR A 33 6.97 13.63 -5.00
C THR A 33 6.54 14.06 -6.40
N THR A 34 5.82 13.19 -7.09
CA THR A 34 4.93 13.58 -8.20
C THR A 34 3.48 13.51 -7.73
N THR A 35 2.64 14.44 -8.17
CA THR A 35 1.25 14.56 -7.70
C THR A 35 0.28 14.64 -8.87
N VAL A 36 -0.83 13.91 -8.78
CA VAL A 36 -1.98 14.03 -9.68
C VAL A 36 -3.26 14.18 -8.87
N ALA A 37 -4.19 15.01 -9.34
CA ALA A 37 -5.50 15.13 -8.70
C ALA A 37 -6.32 13.86 -8.96
N LEU A 38 -7.03 13.37 -7.94
CA LEU A 38 -8.00 12.31 -8.13
C LEU A 38 -9.27 12.86 -8.80
N SER A 39 -9.81 12.09 -9.73
CA SER A 39 -11.04 12.40 -10.45
C SER A 39 -11.93 11.17 -10.54
N GLY A 40 -13.21 11.33 -10.85
CA GLY A 40 -14.15 10.21 -10.98
C GLY A 40 -14.79 9.72 -9.68
N THR A 41 -14.48 10.32 -8.52
CA THR A 41 -15.09 10.01 -7.22
C THR A 41 -16.32 10.85 -6.89
N GLY A 42 -16.73 11.77 -7.78
CA GLY A 42 -17.81 12.72 -7.51
C GLY A 42 -17.43 13.67 -6.36
N ALA A 43 -18.30 13.77 -5.35
CA ALA A 43 -18.04 14.60 -4.16
C ALA A 43 -17.26 13.86 -3.06
N GLU A 44 -16.98 12.56 -3.24
CA GLU A 44 -16.33 11.73 -2.22
C GLU A 44 -14.83 11.92 -2.19
N GLN A 45 -14.27 11.81 -0.99
CA GLN A 45 -12.83 11.73 -0.76
C GLN A 45 -12.40 10.27 -0.73
N ILE A 46 -11.22 9.96 -1.25
CA ILE A 46 -10.59 8.66 -1.00
C ILE A 46 -9.98 8.68 0.41
N VAL A 47 -10.39 7.74 1.26
CA VAL A 47 -10.02 7.63 2.67
C VAL A 47 -9.07 6.48 2.98
N GLY A 48 -8.82 5.59 2.01
CA GLY A 48 -7.84 4.50 2.12
C GLY A 48 -7.50 3.98 0.72
N ILE A 49 -6.30 3.44 0.53
CA ILE A 49 -5.86 2.86 -0.74
C ILE A 49 -5.05 1.60 -0.48
N ASP A 50 -5.12 0.64 -1.39
CA ASP A 50 -4.15 -0.45 -1.44
C ASP A 50 -4.02 -1.07 -2.84
N PHE A 51 -2.84 -1.56 -3.18
CA PHE A 51 -2.60 -2.36 -4.38
C PHE A 51 -3.08 -3.79 -4.16
N ARG A 52 -3.99 -4.25 -5.02
CA ARG A 52 -4.41 -5.65 -5.03
C ARG A 52 -3.27 -6.56 -5.50
N PRO A 53 -2.69 -7.44 -4.66
CA PRO A 53 -1.49 -8.20 -5.02
C PRO A 53 -1.72 -9.11 -6.23
N ALA A 54 -2.92 -9.68 -6.34
CA ALA A 54 -3.28 -10.58 -7.43
C ALA A 54 -3.33 -9.92 -8.82
N THR A 55 -3.47 -8.59 -8.91
CA THR A 55 -3.66 -7.90 -10.20
C THR A 55 -2.81 -6.66 -10.39
N GLY A 56 -2.16 -6.16 -9.33
CA GLY A 56 -1.36 -4.94 -9.33
C GLY A 56 -2.15 -3.64 -9.50
N GLN A 57 -3.49 -3.70 -9.45
CA GLN A 57 -4.34 -2.51 -9.54
C GLN A 57 -4.43 -1.80 -8.19
N LEU A 58 -4.32 -0.47 -8.19
CA LEU A 58 -4.58 0.34 -7.00
C LEU A 58 -6.08 0.47 -6.79
N TYR A 59 -6.55 0.11 -5.60
CA TYR A 59 -7.92 0.35 -5.16
C TYR A 59 -7.97 1.53 -4.20
N GLY A 60 -9.13 2.20 -4.15
CA GLY A 60 -9.42 3.26 -3.20
C GLY A 60 -10.78 3.08 -2.55
N LEU A 61 -10.81 3.27 -1.23
CA LEU A 61 -12.03 3.35 -0.44
C LEU A 61 -12.53 4.79 -0.41
N GLY A 62 -13.73 5.04 -0.92
CA GLY A 62 -14.40 6.34 -0.90
C GLY A 62 -15.16 6.58 0.40
N SER A 63 -15.25 7.85 0.80
CA SER A 63 -15.91 8.29 2.04
C SER A 63 -17.41 7.99 2.09
N ALA A 64 -18.09 7.72 0.97
CA ALA A 64 -19.48 7.27 0.97
C ALA A 64 -19.62 5.75 0.74
N SER A 65 -18.62 4.97 1.15
CA SER A 65 -18.63 3.50 1.08
C SER A 65 -18.63 2.96 -0.35
N ASN A 66 -18.03 3.69 -1.29
CA ASN A 66 -17.78 3.23 -2.65
C ASN A 66 -16.34 2.71 -2.78
N LEU A 67 -16.16 1.63 -3.53
CA LEU A 67 -14.86 1.06 -3.86
C LEU A 67 -14.50 1.43 -5.29
N TYR A 68 -13.27 1.90 -5.51
CA TYR A 68 -12.78 2.34 -6.81
C TYR A 68 -11.50 1.60 -7.19
N THR A 69 -11.24 1.44 -8.48
CA THR A 69 -9.89 1.28 -9.01
C THR A 69 -9.36 2.64 -9.43
N ILE A 70 -8.07 2.92 -9.19
CA ILE A 70 -7.44 4.22 -9.47
C ILE A 70 -6.31 4.02 -10.47
N ASN A 71 -6.33 4.76 -11.58
CA ASN A 71 -5.21 4.83 -12.49
C ASN A 71 -4.06 5.62 -11.85
N THR A 72 -2.95 4.94 -11.59
CA THR A 72 -1.78 5.48 -10.89
C THR A 72 -1.05 6.62 -11.63
N THR A 73 -1.26 6.74 -12.94
CA THR A 73 -0.63 7.76 -13.78
C THR A 73 -1.51 9.00 -13.95
N THR A 74 -2.83 8.81 -14.08
CA THR A 74 -3.76 9.92 -14.38
C THR A 74 -4.58 10.37 -13.18
N GLY A 75 -4.64 9.58 -12.09
CA GLY A 75 -5.52 9.83 -10.95
C GLY A 75 -7.01 9.54 -11.22
N SER A 76 -7.35 8.98 -12.39
CA SER A 76 -8.74 8.65 -12.71
C SER A 76 -9.22 7.44 -11.92
N ALA A 77 -10.23 7.64 -11.09
CA ALA A 77 -10.93 6.59 -10.34
C ALA A 77 -12.14 6.07 -11.14
N SER A 78 -12.32 4.75 -11.15
CA SER A 78 -13.47 4.07 -11.74
C SER A 78 -14.19 3.26 -10.67
N LEU A 79 -15.51 3.42 -10.56
CA LEU A 79 -16.31 2.73 -9.56
C LEU A 79 -16.29 1.21 -9.83
N VAL A 80 -15.93 0.45 -8.81
CA VAL A 80 -16.01 -1.01 -8.78
C VAL A 80 -17.37 -1.44 -8.25
N GLY A 81 -17.80 -0.83 -7.14
CA GLY A 81 -19.05 -1.14 -6.48
C GLY A 81 -19.24 -0.36 -5.19
N THR A 82 -20.44 -0.44 -4.63
CA THR A 82 -20.77 0.14 -3.32
C THR A 82 -20.77 -0.96 -2.26
N LEU A 83 -20.12 -0.73 -1.12
CA LEU A 83 -20.10 -1.67 -0.01
C LEU A 83 -21.54 -1.93 0.48
N GLY A 84 -21.83 -3.20 0.78
CA GLY A 84 -23.12 -3.62 1.32
C GLY A 84 -23.37 -3.19 2.77
N THR A 85 -22.32 -2.72 3.46
CA THR A 85 -22.40 -2.15 4.81
C THR A 85 -21.70 -0.79 4.79
N PRO A 86 -22.36 0.29 5.23
CA PRO A 86 -21.73 1.60 5.29
C PRO A 86 -20.51 1.63 6.21
N LEU A 87 -19.54 2.46 5.86
CA LEU A 87 -18.42 2.78 6.75
C LEU A 87 -18.92 3.43 8.05
N SER A 88 -18.34 3.00 9.16
CA SER A 88 -18.57 3.54 10.50
C SER A 88 -17.24 4.02 11.07
N GLY A 89 -17.22 5.20 11.70
CA GLY A 89 -16.00 5.84 12.16
C GLY A 89 -15.53 6.96 11.23
N THR A 90 -14.34 7.48 11.51
CA THR A 90 -13.74 8.62 10.81
C THR A 90 -12.37 8.32 10.22
N SER A 91 -11.71 7.25 10.70
CA SER A 91 -10.36 6.85 10.31
C SER A 91 -10.36 5.36 9.97
N PHE A 92 -9.65 4.98 8.89
CA PHE A 92 -9.82 3.66 8.30
C PHE A 92 -8.47 3.02 7.95
N GLY A 93 -8.28 1.77 8.39
CA GLY A 93 -7.30 0.87 7.77
C GLY A 93 -7.92 0.19 6.55
N ALA A 94 -7.17 0.08 5.46
CA ALA A 94 -7.70 -0.45 4.20
C ALA A 94 -6.60 -1.21 3.44
N ASP A 95 -6.75 -2.52 3.26
CA ASP A 95 -5.66 -3.36 2.75
C ASP A 95 -6.16 -4.68 2.12
N PHE A 96 -5.49 -5.20 1.09
CA PHE A 96 -5.80 -6.47 0.48
C PHE A 96 -5.12 -7.63 1.21
N ASN A 97 -5.92 -8.61 1.61
CA ASN A 97 -5.38 -9.88 2.02
C ASN A 97 -4.79 -10.61 0.78
N PRO A 98 -3.46 -10.89 0.74
CA PRO A 98 -2.80 -11.46 -0.44
C PRO A 98 -3.14 -12.95 -0.66
N VAL A 99 -3.73 -13.62 0.33
CA VAL A 99 -4.06 -15.06 0.30
C VAL A 99 -5.50 -15.30 -0.16
N VAL A 100 -6.47 -14.60 0.44
CA VAL A 100 -7.90 -14.79 0.15
C VAL A 100 -8.49 -13.75 -0.80
N ASP A 101 -7.66 -12.78 -1.23
CA ASP A 101 -8.03 -11.77 -2.22
C ASP A 101 -9.30 -10.99 -1.82
N ARG A 102 -9.25 -10.42 -0.61
CA ARG A 102 -10.31 -9.60 -0.04
C ARG A 102 -9.74 -8.29 0.45
N PHE A 103 -10.44 -7.20 0.14
CA PHE A 103 -10.12 -5.88 0.66
C PHE A 103 -10.69 -5.77 2.08
N ARG A 104 -9.82 -5.67 3.07
CA ARG A 104 -10.15 -5.49 4.48
C ARG A 104 -10.36 -4.00 4.73
N VAL A 105 -11.38 -3.67 5.53
CA VAL A 105 -11.55 -2.33 6.10
C VAL A 105 -11.71 -2.45 7.61
N THR A 106 -10.89 -1.72 8.35
CA THR A 106 -11.02 -1.54 9.80
C THR A 106 -11.22 -0.07 10.13
N SER A 107 -11.77 0.27 11.30
CA SER A 107 -11.90 1.68 11.70
C SER A 107 -11.76 1.93 13.19
N ASP A 108 -11.67 3.23 13.53
CA ASP A 108 -11.73 3.79 14.88
C ASP A 108 -13.07 3.57 15.61
N ALA A 109 -14.06 2.97 14.94
CA ALA A 109 -15.35 2.59 15.50
C ALA A 109 -15.52 1.06 15.59
N ASP A 110 -14.40 0.34 15.79
CA ASP A 110 -14.31 -1.11 15.95
C ASP A 110 -14.87 -1.92 14.77
N GLN A 111 -15.04 -1.28 13.61
CA GLN A 111 -15.55 -1.91 12.41
C GLN A 111 -14.49 -2.83 11.81
N ASN A 112 -14.93 -3.98 11.28
CA ASN A 112 -14.09 -4.95 10.60
C ASN A 112 -14.89 -5.56 9.44
N LEU A 113 -14.55 -5.17 8.21
CA LEU A 113 -15.24 -5.61 7.00
C LEU A 113 -14.29 -6.36 6.07
N ARG A 114 -14.81 -7.34 5.35
CA ARG A 114 -14.16 -7.93 4.17
C ARG A 114 -14.99 -7.69 2.93
N ILE A 115 -14.37 -7.10 1.92
CA ILE A 115 -15.00 -6.78 0.64
C ILE A 115 -14.40 -7.69 -0.43
N ASN A 116 -15.27 -8.31 -1.22
CA ASN A 116 -14.93 -9.06 -2.42
C ASN A 116 -15.19 -8.19 -3.67
N PRO A 117 -14.15 -7.62 -4.29
CA PRO A 117 -14.32 -6.80 -5.50
C PRO A 117 -14.79 -7.61 -6.72
N ALA A 118 -14.69 -8.94 -6.69
CA ALA A 118 -15.16 -9.82 -7.76
C ALA A 118 -16.61 -10.32 -7.56
N ALA A 119 -17.26 -9.95 -6.47
CA ALA A 119 -18.68 -10.27 -6.27
C ALA A 119 -19.55 -9.52 -7.31
N PRO A 120 -20.76 -10.03 -7.65
CA PRO A 120 -21.70 -9.29 -8.48
C PRO A 120 -21.95 -7.88 -7.92
N GLY A 121 -21.75 -6.85 -8.75
CA GLY A 121 -21.84 -5.45 -8.34
C GLY A 121 -20.62 -4.90 -7.57
N GLY A 122 -19.54 -5.67 -7.42
CA GLY A 122 -18.21 -5.22 -6.97
C GLY A 122 -18.06 -4.84 -5.50
N GLY A 123 -19.13 -4.89 -4.70
CA GLY A 123 -19.15 -4.45 -3.30
C GLY A 123 -19.56 -5.54 -2.31
N GLY A 124 -19.36 -6.81 -2.64
CA GLY A 124 -19.75 -7.94 -1.78
C GLY A 124 -19.08 -7.86 -0.41
N THR A 125 -19.83 -7.43 0.60
CA THR A 125 -19.31 -7.06 1.93
C THR A 125 -19.73 -8.09 2.97
N ILE A 126 -18.78 -8.53 3.79
CA ILE A 126 -19.00 -9.35 4.97
C ILE A 126 -18.60 -8.52 6.18
N VAL A 127 -19.47 -8.48 7.19
CA VAL A 127 -19.17 -7.90 8.50
C VAL A 127 -18.57 -9.01 9.37
N ASP A 128 -17.32 -8.79 9.82
CA ASP A 128 -16.60 -9.69 10.71
C ASP A 128 -16.80 -9.29 12.19
N GLY A 129 -16.15 -9.99 13.12
CA GLY A 129 -16.17 -9.64 14.54
C GLY A 129 -15.58 -8.25 14.79
N THR A 130 -16.18 -7.52 15.74
CA THR A 130 -15.74 -6.19 16.16
C THR A 130 -14.32 -6.24 16.74
N LEU A 131 -13.55 -5.17 16.52
CA LEU A 131 -12.19 -5.08 17.02
C LEU A 131 -12.17 -5.06 18.56
N ALA A 132 -11.42 -5.96 19.18
CA ALA A 132 -11.28 -6.03 20.63
C ALA A 132 -9.98 -6.75 21.03
N TYR A 133 -9.33 -6.27 22.09
CA TYR A 133 -8.17 -6.96 22.66
C TYR A 133 -8.53 -8.33 23.24
N ALA A 134 -7.68 -9.32 22.98
CA ALA A 134 -7.87 -10.69 23.44
C ALA A 134 -7.86 -10.80 24.97
N ALA A 135 -8.58 -11.78 25.51
CA ALA A 135 -8.44 -12.13 26.93
C ALA A 135 -6.99 -12.52 27.24
N GLY A 136 -6.39 -11.86 28.23
CA GLY A 136 -4.98 -12.05 28.61
C GLY A 136 -4.00 -11.14 27.88
N ASP A 137 -4.44 -10.37 26.88
CA ASP A 137 -3.65 -9.26 26.33
C ASP A 137 -3.50 -8.14 27.40
N VAL A 138 -2.38 -7.41 27.34
CA VAL A 138 -2.11 -6.30 28.27
C VAL A 138 -3.15 -5.19 28.20
N ASN A 139 -3.80 -5.02 27.05
CA ASN A 139 -4.85 -4.03 26.81
C ASN A 139 -6.27 -4.62 26.85
N PHE A 140 -6.44 -5.83 27.40
CA PHE A 140 -7.76 -6.44 27.55
C PHE A 140 -8.76 -5.51 28.25
N GLY A 141 -9.93 -5.32 27.63
CA GLY A 141 -11.00 -4.46 28.14
C GLY A 141 -10.86 -2.97 27.78
N ILE A 142 -9.76 -2.56 27.14
CA ILE A 142 -9.62 -1.24 26.53
C ILE A 142 -10.31 -1.24 25.16
N ASN A 143 -11.04 -0.17 24.83
CA ASN A 143 -11.62 0.00 23.50
C ASN A 143 -10.51 0.39 22.52
N PRO A 144 -10.26 -0.37 21.44
CA PRO A 144 -9.20 -0.03 20.52
C PRO A 144 -9.55 1.21 19.68
N THR A 145 -8.54 1.82 19.07
CA THR A 145 -8.72 2.88 18.06
C THR A 145 -7.83 2.60 16.86
N ILE A 146 -8.23 1.58 16.08
CA ILE A 146 -7.46 1.11 14.93
C ILE A 146 -7.67 2.01 13.72
N VAL A 147 -6.60 2.66 13.27
CA VAL A 147 -6.65 3.69 12.21
C VAL A 147 -5.82 3.38 10.97
N GLY A 148 -5.04 2.30 11.02
CA GLY A 148 -4.31 1.76 9.88
C GLY A 148 -4.23 0.25 10.01
N SER A 149 -4.22 -0.46 8.90
CA SER A 149 -4.15 -1.91 8.83
C SER A 149 -3.37 -2.32 7.59
N ALA A 150 -2.54 -3.35 7.69
CA ALA A 150 -1.73 -3.87 6.58
C ALA A 150 -1.46 -5.36 6.73
N TYR A 151 -1.53 -6.12 5.62
CA TYR A 151 -1.16 -7.52 5.56
C TYR A 151 0.33 -7.67 5.18
N GLU A 152 1.06 -8.53 5.90
CA GLU A 152 2.39 -8.95 5.44
C GLU A 152 2.31 -9.98 4.31
N ASN A 153 3.45 -10.27 3.67
CA ASN A 153 3.55 -11.13 2.49
C ASN A 153 2.68 -10.62 1.33
N ASN A 154 2.65 -9.30 1.12
CA ASN A 154 1.77 -8.61 0.17
C ASN A 154 2.19 -8.79 -1.31
N PHE A 155 2.25 -10.04 -1.78
CA PHE A 155 2.66 -10.42 -3.13
C PHE A 155 1.74 -11.48 -3.75
N ALA A 156 1.69 -11.54 -5.08
CA ALA A 156 0.86 -12.50 -5.81
C ALA A 156 1.25 -13.95 -5.49
N GLY A 157 0.27 -14.76 -5.09
CA GLY A 157 0.48 -16.17 -4.77
C GLY A 157 0.98 -16.45 -3.35
N ALA A 158 0.92 -15.49 -2.44
CA ALA A 158 1.19 -15.72 -1.02
C ALA A 158 0.31 -16.85 -0.46
N THR A 159 0.92 -17.74 0.33
CA THR A 159 0.23 -18.88 0.97
C THR A 159 -0.12 -18.61 2.43
N SER A 160 0.44 -17.56 3.02
CA SER A 160 0.24 -17.15 4.41
C SER A 160 0.36 -15.64 4.53
N THR A 161 -0.34 -15.06 5.51
CA THR A 161 -0.30 -13.63 5.80
C THR A 161 -0.72 -13.40 7.24
N THR A 162 -0.24 -12.31 7.82
CA THR A 162 -0.60 -11.81 9.16
C THR A 162 -1.11 -10.38 8.98
N LEU A 163 -2.19 -10.04 9.67
CA LEU A 163 -2.75 -8.69 9.65
C LEU A 163 -2.19 -7.92 10.84
N TYR A 164 -1.59 -6.76 10.57
CA TYR A 164 -1.20 -5.81 11.58
C TYR A 164 -2.10 -4.57 11.52
N GLY A 165 -2.25 -3.89 12.66
CA GLY A 165 -2.95 -2.62 12.77
C GLY A 165 -2.20 -1.63 13.65
N ILE A 166 -2.56 -0.36 13.52
CA ILE A 166 -2.05 0.71 14.39
C ILE A 166 -3.20 1.22 15.27
N ASP A 167 -3.04 1.07 16.59
CA ASP A 167 -3.90 1.70 17.57
C ASP A 167 -3.35 3.08 17.92
N SER A 168 -4.08 4.12 17.52
CA SER A 168 -3.64 5.51 17.73
C SER A 168 -3.93 6.06 19.12
N ALA A 169 -4.84 5.45 19.88
CA ALA A 169 -5.09 5.86 21.25
C ALA A 169 -3.99 5.35 22.19
N LEU A 170 -3.45 4.17 21.88
CA LEU A 170 -2.42 3.51 22.68
C LEU A 170 -1.00 3.67 22.11
N ASN A 171 -0.85 4.22 20.90
CA ASN A 171 0.43 4.36 20.20
C ASN A 171 1.19 3.02 20.05
N ILE A 172 0.47 1.96 19.68
CA ILE A 172 1.01 0.61 19.53
C ILE A 172 0.73 0.02 18.15
N LEU A 173 1.61 -0.90 17.76
CA LEU A 173 1.32 -1.91 16.75
C LEU A 173 0.57 -3.07 17.39
N VAL A 174 -0.43 -3.59 16.69
CA VAL A 174 -1.18 -4.79 17.09
C VAL A 174 -1.17 -5.82 15.97
N GLU A 175 -1.13 -7.10 16.32
CA GLU A 175 -1.49 -8.21 15.43
C GLU A 175 -2.99 -8.46 15.57
N GLN A 176 -3.70 -8.65 14.45
CA GLN A 176 -5.11 -9.04 14.46
C GLN A 176 -5.27 -10.52 14.11
N ASN A 177 -5.40 -11.36 15.14
CA ASN A 177 -5.44 -12.81 15.00
C ASN A 177 -6.39 -13.49 16.01
N PRO A 178 -7.45 -14.19 15.56
CA PRO A 178 -7.87 -14.35 14.17
C PRO A 178 -8.45 -13.06 13.56
N ALA A 179 -8.04 -12.72 12.34
CA ALA A 179 -8.48 -11.50 11.65
C ALA A 179 -10.02 -11.36 11.58
N ASN A 180 -10.73 -12.42 11.22
CA ASN A 180 -12.19 -12.38 11.07
C ASN A 180 -12.95 -12.33 12.41
N ALA A 181 -12.28 -12.63 13.53
CA ALA A 181 -12.85 -12.48 14.86
C ALA A 181 -12.68 -11.05 15.41
N GLY A 182 -11.84 -10.21 14.77
CA GLY A 182 -11.49 -8.88 15.28
C GLY A 182 -10.59 -8.90 16.51
N THR A 183 -10.01 -10.06 16.84
CA THR A 183 -9.17 -10.23 18.03
C THR A 183 -7.82 -9.54 17.84
N LEU A 184 -7.46 -8.65 18.76
CA LEU A 184 -6.21 -7.89 18.76
C LEU A 184 -5.25 -8.42 19.83
N LEU A 185 -3.98 -8.50 19.46
CA LEU A 185 -2.85 -8.84 20.30
C LEU A 185 -1.83 -7.69 20.21
N THR A 186 -1.33 -7.24 21.35
CA THR A 186 -0.38 -6.13 21.42
C THR A 186 1.03 -6.61 21.05
N GLU A 187 1.62 -6.01 20.01
CA GLU A 187 3.01 -6.29 19.61
C GLU A 187 4.00 -5.38 20.35
N GLY A 188 3.74 -4.07 20.36
CA GLY A 188 4.60 -3.14 21.05
C GLY A 188 4.37 -1.67 20.70
N LEU A 189 5.06 -0.80 21.44
CA LEU A 189 4.97 0.65 21.28
C LEU A 189 5.61 1.11 19.98
N LEU A 190 4.94 2.03 19.29
CA LEU A 190 5.47 2.72 18.11
C LEU A 190 6.65 3.64 18.47
N GLY A 191 6.66 4.18 19.70
CA GLY A 191 7.65 5.15 20.14
C GLY A 191 7.38 6.59 19.67
N PHE A 192 6.21 6.83 19.07
CA PHE A 192 5.72 8.13 18.63
C PHE A 192 4.26 8.30 19.02
N ASP A 193 3.85 9.55 19.27
CA ASP A 193 2.44 9.91 19.35
C ASP A 193 1.87 9.99 17.92
N VAL A 194 1.06 9.01 17.55
CA VAL A 194 0.48 8.95 16.20
C VAL A 194 -0.92 9.60 16.18
N PRO A 195 -1.28 10.35 15.13
CA PRO A 195 -2.62 10.90 14.99
C PRO A 195 -3.59 9.81 14.53
N THR A 196 -4.89 10.13 14.56
CA THR A 196 -5.93 9.23 14.01
C THR A 196 -5.89 9.14 12.49
N MET A 197 -5.34 10.15 11.79
CA MET A 197 -5.21 10.13 10.34
C MET A 197 -3.79 9.71 9.92
N LEU A 198 -3.66 8.47 9.45
CA LEU A 198 -2.40 7.92 8.96
C LEU A 198 -2.64 6.92 7.81
N GLY A 199 -1.58 6.61 7.08
CA GLY A 199 -1.52 5.44 6.20
C GLY A 199 -0.55 4.40 6.75
N PHE A 200 -0.84 3.13 6.52
CA PHE A 200 0.02 2.00 6.90
C PHE A 200 -0.07 0.95 5.80
N ASP A 201 1.07 0.43 5.33
CA ASP A 201 1.14 -0.68 4.40
C ASP A 201 2.47 -1.44 4.59
N ILE A 202 2.50 -2.74 4.26
CA ILE A 202 3.66 -3.61 4.37
C ILE A 202 4.12 -4.03 2.98
N SER A 203 5.39 -3.76 2.68
CA SER A 203 5.97 -4.15 1.40
C SER A 203 5.97 -5.67 1.21
N GLY A 204 5.33 -6.14 0.14
CA GLY A 204 5.46 -7.52 -0.33
C GLY A 204 6.85 -7.89 -0.83
N ARG A 205 7.75 -6.92 -1.05
CA ARG A 205 9.13 -7.13 -1.50
C ARG A 205 10.09 -7.32 -0.34
N SER A 206 10.04 -6.42 0.62
CA SER A 206 11.04 -6.29 1.70
C SER A 206 10.51 -6.77 3.05
N GLY A 207 9.19 -6.90 3.21
CA GLY A 207 8.55 -7.14 4.50
C GLY A 207 8.58 -5.93 5.43
N ILE A 208 9.08 -4.78 4.98
CA ILE A 208 9.13 -3.55 5.77
C ILE A 208 7.71 -2.97 5.86
N GLY A 209 7.24 -2.74 7.07
CA GLY A 209 6.08 -1.90 7.32
C GLY A 209 6.44 -0.44 7.09
N TYR A 210 5.65 0.28 6.31
CA TYR A 210 5.74 1.72 6.15
C TYR A 210 4.49 2.36 6.72
N ALA A 211 4.67 3.48 7.40
CA ALA A 211 3.58 4.29 7.90
C ALA A 211 3.82 5.76 7.57
N ALA A 212 2.75 6.50 7.33
CA ALA A 212 2.82 7.92 7.04
C ALA A 212 1.72 8.69 7.77
N TRP A 213 2.11 9.77 8.44
CA TRP A 213 1.17 10.64 9.12
C TRP A 213 1.64 12.08 9.14
N ALA A 214 0.69 13.00 9.35
CA ALA A 214 1.00 14.41 9.51
C ALA A 214 1.51 14.71 10.93
N THR A 215 2.52 15.56 11.03
CA THR A 215 2.95 16.13 12.31
C THR A 215 2.09 17.35 12.67
N ALA A 216 2.25 17.86 13.89
CA ALA A 216 1.53 19.04 14.38
C ALA A 216 1.72 20.30 13.52
N ASN A 217 2.79 20.40 12.71
CA ASN A 217 3.01 21.53 11.80
C ASN A 217 2.30 21.37 10.43
N GLY A 218 1.58 20.27 10.21
CA GLY A 218 0.85 20.00 8.98
C GLY A 218 1.63 19.28 7.87
N ALA A 219 2.95 19.08 8.02
CA ALA A 219 3.75 18.28 7.08
C ALA A 219 3.58 16.78 7.36
N SER A 220 3.60 15.96 6.30
CA SER A 220 3.53 14.50 6.41
C SER A 220 4.92 13.89 6.42
N ASN A 221 5.13 12.91 7.29
CA ASN A 221 6.37 12.17 7.44
C ASN A 221 6.16 10.70 7.11
N LEU A 222 7.21 10.05 6.59
CA LEU A 222 7.28 8.61 6.37
C LEU A 222 8.13 7.96 7.46
N TYR A 223 7.69 6.78 7.91
CA TYR A 223 8.32 5.97 8.93
C TYR A 223 8.40 4.51 8.47
N THR A 224 9.40 3.77 8.91
CA THR A 224 9.33 2.31 8.94
C THR A 224 8.69 1.85 10.25
N ILE A 225 8.07 0.66 10.24
CA ILE A 225 7.52 -0.03 11.40
C ILE A 225 8.19 -1.41 11.50
N ASN A 226 8.77 -1.71 12.65
CA ASN A 226 9.28 -3.05 12.94
C ASN A 226 8.14 -3.95 13.43
N LEU A 227 7.74 -4.92 12.62
CA LEU A 227 6.56 -5.76 12.89
C LEU A 227 6.69 -6.65 14.15
N ASN A 228 7.93 -6.97 14.57
CA ASN A 228 8.18 -7.82 15.74
C ASN A 228 8.22 -7.08 17.08
N SER A 229 8.38 -5.75 17.04
CA SER A 229 8.55 -4.94 18.27
C SER A 229 7.62 -3.74 18.34
N GLY A 230 6.90 -3.45 17.26
CA GLY A 230 6.11 -2.24 17.08
C GLY A 230 6.92 -0.97 16.80
N ALA A 231 8.23 -0.96 17.05
CA ALA A 231 9.02 0.27 17.00
C ALA A 231 8.99 0.93 15.61
N ALA A 232 8.58 2.19 15.56
CA ALA A 232 8.65 3.02 14.37
C ALA A 232 10.02 3.72 14.27
N ALA A 233 10.48 3.99 13.06
CA ALA A 233 11.67 4.81 12.82
C ALA A 233 11.43 5.82 11.70
N PHE A 234 11.78 7.09 11.96
CA PHE A 234 11.61 8.17 10.99
C PHE A 234 12.52 7.98 9.78
N ILE A 235 11.96 8.10 8.57
CA ILE A 235 12.70 8.06 7.31
C ILE A 235 12.92 9.48 6.78
N GLY A 236 11.85 10.25 6.64
CA GLY A 236 11.91 11.57 6.01
C GLY A 236 10.56 12.22 5.84
N GLN A 237 10.56 13.52 5.63
CA GLN A 237 9.36 14.26 5.27
C GLN A 237 8.92 13.91 3.84
N ILE A 238 7.63 13.69 3.64
CA ILE A 238 7.00 13.53 2.33
C ILE A 238 6.86 14.92 1.72
N GLY A 239 7.10 15.06 0.41
CA GLY A 239 7.08 16.33 -0.33
C GLY A 239 5.75 17.10 -0.38
N THR A 240 4.83 16.87 0.56
CA THR A 240 3.55 17.57 0.65
C THR A 240 3.75 19.03 1.06
N THR A 241 2.97 19.92 0.43
CA THR A 241 2.82 21.29 0.92
C THR A 241 1.94 21.31 2.17
N SER A 242 2.14 22.29 3.06
CA SER A 242 1.24 22.53 4.19
C SER A 242 -0.23 22.50 3.76
N GLY A 243 -1.06 21.69 4.44
CA GLY A 243 -2.48 21.50 4.13
C GLY A 243 -2.81 20.30 3.21
N GLN A 244 -1.83 19.66 2.58
CA GLN A 244 -2.00 18.41 1.82
C GLN A 244 -1.50 17.22 2.65
N GLN A 245 -2.22 16.87 3.71
CA GLN A 245 -1.79 15.81 4.62
C GLN A 245 -2.07 14.44 4.01
N VAL A 246 -1.11 13.52 4.11
CA VAL A 246 -1.31 12.11 3.77
C VAL A 246 -2.29 11.48 4.75
N ARG A 247 -3.21 10.66 4.23
CA ARG A 247 -4.21 9.91 5.01
C ARG A 247 -4.30 8.42 4.67
N GLY A 248 -3.48 7.95 3.74
CA GLY A 248 -3.44 6.57 3.28
C GLY A 248 -2.24 6.37 2.37
N ILE A 249 -1.59 5.22 2.45
CA ILE A 249 -0.45 4.86 1.60
C ILE A 249 -0.58 3.43 1.10
N SER A 250 0.12 3.12 0.01
CA SER A 250 0.30 1.74 -0.45
C SER A 250 1.61 1.60 -1.22
N VAL A 251 2.40 0.60 -0.88
CA VAL A 251 3.67 0.23 -1.48
C VAL A 251 3.37 -0.50 -2.79
N ALA A 252 3.94 0.00 -3.88
CA ALA A 252 3.74 -0.60 -5.19
C ALA A 252 4.29 -2.05 -5.19
N PRO A 253 3.52 -3.01 -5.74
CA PRO A 253 3.97 -4.39 -5.83
C PRO A 253 5.20 -4.51 -6.72
N VAL A 254 6.00 -5.55 -6.48
CA VAL A 254 7.14 -5.86 -7.35
C VAL A 254 6.60 -6.25 -8.73
N PRO A 255 7.08 -5.63 -9.83
CA PRO A 255 6.75 -6.11 -11.16
C PRO A 255 7.13 -7.58 -11.29
N GLU A 256 6.22 -8.42 -11.77
CA GLU A 256 6.50 -9.86 -11.89
C GLU A 256 7.81 -10.11 -12.66
N PRO A 257 8.59 -11.15 -12.28
CA PRO A 257 9.86 -11.47 -12.93
C PRO A 257 9.77 -11.61 -14.46
N ALA A 258 8.60 -11.96 -15.01
CA ALA A 258 8.38 -12.06 -16.45
C ALA A 258 8.63 -10.72 -17.19
N LEU A 259 8.31 -9.58 -16.58
CA LEU A 259 8.61 -8.26 -17.14
C LEU A 259 10.12 -7.92 -17.03
N MET A 260 10.79 -8.37 -15.97
CA MET A 260 12.23 -8.16 -15.80
C MET A 260 13.06 -9.03 -16.77
N ALA A 261 12.62 -10.25 -17.07
CA ALA A 261 13.28 -11.13 -18.04
C ALA A 261 13.19 -10.59 -19.48
N LEU A 262 12.08 -9.94 -19.85
CA LEU A 262 11.90 -9.34 -21.18
C LEU A 262 12.81 -8.10 -21.39
N LEU A 263 13.00 -7.29 -20.34
CA LEU A 263 13.94 -6.17 -20.34
C LEU A 263 15.40 -6.62 -20.42
N GLY A 264 15.74 -7.78 -19.84
CA GLY A 264 17.07 -8.39 -19.93
C GLY A 264 17.41 -9.00 -21.30
N LEU A 265 16.45 -9.63 -21.98
CA LEU A 265 16.69 -10.22 -23.31
C LEU A 265 16.72 -9.17 -24.45
N GLY A 266 16.08 -8.01 -24.28
CA GLY A 266 16.07 -6.94 -25.29
C GLY A 266 17.44 -6.27 -25.53
N LEU A 267 18.37 -6.38 -24.58
CA LEU A 267 19.74 -5.84 -24.68
C LEU A 267 20.75 -6.81 -25.33
N LEU A 268 20.44 -8.11 -25.40
CA LEU A 268 21.33 -9.13 -25.96
C LEU A 268 21.21 -9.34 -27.47
N THR A 269 20.15 -8.83 -28.11
CA THR A 269 19.92 -9.00 -29.56
C THR A 269 20.42 -7.81 -30.41
N ALA A 270 20.87 -6.71 -29.81
CA ALA A 270 21.30 -5.51 -30.54
C ALA A 270 22.80 -5.45 -30.90
N VAL A 271 23.57 -6.55 -30.70
CA VAL A 271 24.98 -6.62 -31.11
C VAL A 271 25.25 -7.86 -31.96
N ARG A 272 24.86 -7.81 -33.25
CA ARG A 272 25.61 -8.53 -34.29
C ARG A 272 25.56 -7.83 -35.66
N ARG A 273 26.52 -6.91 -35.79
CA ARG A 273 27.31 -6.49 -36.96
C ARG A 273 26.62 -6.03 -38.26
N ARG A 274 26.87 -4.74 -38.54
CA ARG A 274 26.72 -4.05 -39.83
C ARG A 274 27.73 -4.54 -40.88
N ARG A 275 27.20 -4.70 -42.11
CA ARG A 275 27.71 -4.31 -43.46
C ARG A 275 29.04 -4.88 -43.97
N ALA A 276 28.95 -5.69 -45.03
CA ALA A 276 29.91 -5.68 -46.14
C ALA A 276 29.22 -5.04 -47.36
N GLY A 277 29.83 -3.99 -47.92
CA GLY A 277 29.33 -3.23 -49.08
C GLY A 277 29.62 -3.90 -50.43
N PRO A 278 29.02 -3.40 -51.53
CA PRO A 278 29.19 -3.97 -52.86
C PRO A 278 30.52 -3.53 -53.47
N ARG A 279 31.30 -4.47 -53.99
CA ARG A 279 32.52 -4.19 -54.77
C ARG A 279 32.26 -4.59 -56.23
N ALA A 280 32.19 -3.60 -57.11
CA ALA A 280 32.09 -3.77 -58.55
C ALA A 280 33.47 -3.58 -59.23
N LEU A 281 33.56 -4.12 -60.45
CA LEU A 281 34.54 -3.85 -61.56
C LEU A 281 35.85 -4.67 -61.51
N LEU A 282 36.34 -5.34 -62.56
CA LEU A 282 36.35 -5.08 -64.02
C LEU A 282 36.53 -6.38 -64.86
N PRO A 283 36.43 -6.32 -66.22
CA PRO A 283 36.38 -7.46 -67.14
C PRO A 283 37.75 -7.85 -67.72
N THR A 284 37.87 -9.07 -68.24
CA THR A 284 38.94 -9.46 -69.18
C THR A 284 38.37 -10.35 -70.29
N ARG A 285 38.72 -10.02 -71.54
CA ARG A 285 38.39 -10.70 -72.80
C ARG A 285 39.46 -11.74 -73.17
N ALA A 286 39.04 -12.68 -74.04
CA ALA A 286 39.79 -13.53 -74.98
C ALA A 286 40.63 -14.66 -74.33
N ARG A 287 40.63 -15.90 -74.82
CA ARG A 287 40.33 -16.48 -76.14
C ARG A 287 39.43 -17.71 -76.02
#